data_AF-A0A382GV48-F1
#
_entry.id   AF-A0A382GV48-F1
#
_cell.length_a   1.000
_cell.length_b   1.000
_cell.length_c   1.000
_cell.angle_alpha   90.00
_cell.angle_beta   90.00
_cell.angle_gamma   90.00
#
_symmetry.space_group_name_H-M   'P 1'
#
loop_
_entity.id
_entity.type
_entity.pdbx_description
1 polymer ?
#
loop_
_entity_poly.entity_id
_entity_poly.type
_entity_poly.pdbx_seq_one_letter_code
_entity_poly.pdbx_strand_id
1 'polypeptide(L)'
;MVAVDAAESLVLEHVTIIDGTGRSSQREMTVVTSNGRIAAIAPDGMINLPSPSHRIDASGQFLIPGMIDLHLHLIGGGLFAASRAPDDDRIPDFDAGLRALQSFLYYGFTSIFDAGNNPNFILPLRTRERNGEIVSPRIFATGQTLSYPGSAVVGYGGIGVHDWPNTIENIELQ
;
A
#
# COMPACT_ATOMS: atom_id res chain seq x y z
N MET A 1 -21.22 25.32 -5.35
CA MET A 1 -19.81 25.37 -5.76
C MET A 1 -18.96 25.04 -4.54
N VAL A 2 -17.96 24.19 -4.68
CA VAL A 2 -17.03 23.80 -3.60
C VAL A 2 -15.70 24.52 -3.83
N ALA A 3 -15.18 25.21 -2.81
CA ALA A 3 -13.88 25.87 -2.87
C ALA A 3 -12.79 24.94 -2.31
N VAL A 4 -11.62 24.92 -2.95
CA VAL A 4 -10.48 24.06 -2.58
C VAL A 4 -9.23 24.92 -2.37
N ASP A 5 -8.40 24.58 -1.39
CA ASP A 5 -7.14 25.27 -1.07
C ASP A 5 -6.04 24.95 -2.09
N ALA A 6 -5.25 25.96 -2.47
CA ALA A 6 -4.37 25.96 -3.65
C ALA A 6 -3.01 25.27 -3.46
N ALA A 7 -2.57 25.01 -2.22
CA ALA A 7 -1.29 24.32 -1.99
C ALA A 7 -1.35 22.86 -2.52
N GLU A 8 -0.50 22.54 -3.49
CA GLU A 8 -0.39 21.23 -4.17
C GLU A 8 -1.72 20.70 -4.75
N SER A 9 -2.48 21.58 -5.41
CA SER A 9 -3.71 21.17 -6.10
C SER A 9 -3.45 20.53 -7.47
N LEU A 10 -3.97 19.31 -7.66
CA LEU A 10 -4.08 18.63 -8.96
C LEU A 10 -5.55 18.57 -9.36
N VAL A 11 -5.83 18.89 -10.62
CA VAL A 11 -7.16 18.84 -11.23
C VAL A 11 -7.11 17.90 -12.42
N LEU A 12 -7.98 16.89 -12.43
CA LEU A 12 -8.24 16.01 -13.58
C LEU A 12 -9.59 16.42 -14.16
N GLU A 13 -9.64 16.83 -15.43
CA GLU A 13 -10.86 17.27 -16.13
C GLU A 13 -11.26 16.27 -17.20
N HIS A 14 -12.55 16.22 -17.56
CA HIS A 14 -13.07 15.39 -18.66
C HIS A 14 -12.86 13.89 -18.48
N VAL A 15 -12.72 13.43 -17.23
CA VAL A 15 -12.40 12.04 -16.95
C VAL A 15 -13.65 11.17 -16.82
N THR A 16 -13.55 9.90 -17.22
CA THR A 16 -14.56 8.89 -16.85
C THR A 16 -14.17 8.21 -15.54
N ILE A 17 -14.98 8.34 -14.49
CA ILE A 17 -14.71 7.79 -13.16
C ILE A 17 -15.35 6.41 -12.99
N ILE A 18 -14.57 5.45 -12.52
CA ILE A 18 -15.04 4.19 -11.91
C ILE A 18 -14.61 4.23 -10.44
N ASP A 19 -15.52 4.55 -9.54
CA ASP A 19 -15.20 4.93 -8.14
C ASP A 19 -14.96 3.75 -7.18
N GLY A 20 -15.08 2.51 -7.66
CA GLY A 20 -14.92 1.29 -6.85
C GLY A 20 -16.11 0.95 -5.96
N THR A 21 -17.21 1.71 -6.01
CA THR A 21 -18.42 1.45 -5.18
C THR A 21 -19.37 0.43 -5.81
N GLY A 22 -19.08 -0.04 -7.03
CA GLY A 22 -19.97 -0.90 -7.82
C GLY A 22 -21.05 -0.14 -8.61
N ARG A 23 -21.10 1.20 -8.51
CA ARG A 23 -21.95 2.04 -9.36
C ARG A 23 -21.43 2.07 -10.80
N SER A 24 -22.30 2.45 -11.74
CA SER A 24 -21.92 2.68 -13.13
C SER A 24 -20.92 3.83 -13.25
N SER A 25 -20.06 3.76 -14.27
CA SER A 25 -19.06 4.79 -14.54
C SER A 25 -19.71 6.16 -14.83
N GLN A 26 -19.09 7.23 -14.34
CA GLN A 26 -19.55 8.62 -14.52
C GLN A 26 -18.63 9.34 -15.52
N ARG A 27 -19.17 9.89 -16.61
CA ARG A 27 -18.40 10.58 -17.67
C ARG A 27 -18.41 12.09 -17.46
N GLU A 28 -17.49 12.80 -18.11
CA GLU A 28 -17.37 14.27 -18.08
C GLU A 28 -17.29 14.81 -16.64
N MET A 29 -16.37 14.22 -15.86
CA MET A 29 -16.18 14.57 -14.46
C MET A 29 -14.86 15.31 -14.26
N THR A 30 -14.89 16.24 -13.30
CA THR A 30 -13.69 16.89 -12.76
C THR A 30 -13.41 16.33 -11.36
N VAL A 31 -12.15 15.98 -11.10
CA VAL A 31 -11.63 15.56 -9.79
C VAL A 31 -10.54 16.53 -9.35
N VAL A 32 -10.68 17.08 -8.15
CA VAL A 32 -9.69 17.96 -7.53
C VAL A 32 -9.09 17.25 -6.33
N THR A 33 -7.76 17.17 -6.29
CA THR A 33 -7.02 16.76 -5.10
C THR A 33 -6.27 17.95 -4.52
N SER A 34 -6.18 18.03 -3.20
CA SER A 34 -5.39 19.02 -2.48
C SER A 34 -4.75 18.33 -1.28
N ASN A 35 -3.46 18.59 -1.03
CA ASN A 35 -2.70 18.01 0.08
C ASN A 35 -2.83 16.46 0.16
N GLY A 36 -2.70 15.78 -0.98
CA GLY A 36 -2.78 14.32 -1.07
C GLY A 36 -4.16 13.70 -0.79
N ARG A 37 -5.23 14.50 -0.75
CA ARG A 37 -6.61 14.03 -0.56
C ARG A 37 -7.51 14.51 -1.68
N ILE A 38 -8.56 13.75 -1.98
CA ILE A 38 -9.63 14.20 -2.88
C ILE A 38 -10.42 15.29 -2.17
N ALA A 39 -10.40 16.49 -2.73
CA ALA A 39 -11.09 17.67 -2.21
C ALA A 39 -12.49 17.83 -2.82
N ALA A 40 -12.66 17.49 -4.09
CA ALA A 40 -13.94 17.55 -4.77
C ALA A 40 -14.01 16.60 -5.97
N ILE A 41 -15.22 16.11 -6.25
CA ILE A 41 -15.58 15.39 -7.47
C ILE A 41 -16.94 15.93 -7.92
N ALA A 42 -17.08 16.38 -9.15
CA ALA A 42 -18.34 16.85 -9.71
C ALA A 42 -18.32 16.80 -11.24
N PRO A 43 -19.47 16.93 -11.93
CA PRO A 43 -19.48 17.11 -13.38
C PRO A 43 -18.60 18.29 -13.81
N ASP A 44 -18.05 18.24 -15.01
CA ASP A 44 -17.19 19.30 -15.54
C ASP A 44 -17.89 20.67 -15.52
N GLY A 45 -17.11 21.71 -15.22
CA GLY A 45 -17.60 23.08 -15.08
C GLY A 45 -18.39 23.39 -13.79
N MET A 46 -18.59 22.40 -12.91
CA MET A 46 -19.33 22.60 -11.65
C MET A 46 -18.45 22.95 -10.44
N ILE A 47 -17.12 22.88 -10.59
CA ILE A 47 -16.15 23.18 -9.53
C ILE A 47 -15.46 24.52 -9.85
N ASN A 48 -15.39 25.39 -8.84
CA ASN A 48 -14.50 26.55 -8.92
C ASN A 48 -13.08 26.08 -8.68
N LEU A 49 -12.31 25.98 -9.76
CA LEU A 49 -10.97 25.42 -9.71
C LEU A 49 -10.04 26.31 -8.88
N PRO A 50 -9.20 25.72 -8.00
CA PRO A 50 -8.15 26.46 -7.31
C PRO A 50 -7.16 27.04 -8.33
N SER A 51 -6.65 28.24 -8.04
CA SER A 51 -5.60 28.88 -8.82
C SER A 51 -4.51 29.41 -7.87
N PRO A 52 -3.23 29.02 -8.07
CA PRO A 52 -2.74 28.12 -9.12
C PRO A 52 -3.12 26.63 -8.88
N SER A 53 -3.23 25.85 -9.95
CA SER A 53 -3.38 24.38 -9.89
C SER A 53 -2.69 23.71 -11.06
N HIS A 54 -2.23 22.47 -10.86
CA HIS A 54 -1.76 21.61 -11.94
C HIS A 54 -2.97 20.91 -12.57
N ARG A 55 -3.16 21.08 -13.88
CA ARG A 55 -4.36 20.59 -14.58
C ARG A 55 -3.98 19.54 -15.62
N ILE A 56 -4.75 18.47 -15.68
CA ILE A 56 -4.61 17.39 -16.66
C ILE A 56 -5.96 17.21 -17.36
N ASP A 57 -5.96 17.33 -18.68
CA ASP A 57 -7.09 16.91 -19.52
C ASP A 57 -7.03 15.38 -19.68
N ALA A 58 -8.00 14.70 -19.09
CA ALA A 58 -8.13 13.25 -19.09
C ALA A 58 -9.25 12.78 -20.04
N SER A 59 -9.56 13.57 -21.07
CA SER A 59 -10.50 13.21 -22.14
C SER A 59 -10.22 11.82 -22.72
N GLY A 60 -11.23 10.96 -22.73
CA GLY A 60 -11.13 9.58 -23.22
C GLY A 60 -10.37 8.63 -22.28
N GLN A 61 -9.92 9.08 -21.11
CA GLN A 61 -9.27 8.27 -20.10
C GLN A 61 -10.24 7.87 -18.99
N PHE A 62 -9.83 6.86 -18.23
CA PHE A 62 -10.56 6.38 -17.05
C PHE A 62 -9.76 6.65 -15.78
N LEU A 63 -10.45 7.10 -14.74
CA LEU A 63 -9.91 7.20 -13.39
C LEU A 63 -10.51 6.10 -12.51
N ILE A 64 -9.63 5.32 -11.90
CA ILE A 64 -9.95 4.31 -10.88
C ILE A 64 -9.26 4.66 -9.57
N PRO A 65 -9.76 4.20 -8.40
CA PRO A 65 -8.97 4.16 -7.18
C PRO A 65 -7.65 3.40 -7.41
N GLY A 66 -6.60 3.82 -6.69
CA GLY A 66 -5.36 3.07 -6.67
C GLY A 66 -5.60 1.64 -6.17
N MET A 67 -4.93 0.67 -6.81
CA MET A 67 -5.18 -0.75 -6.53
C MET A 67 -4.62 -1.15 -5.17
N ILE A 68 -5.26 -2.14 -4.54
CA ILE A 68 -4.90 -2.68 -3.23
C ILE A 68 -4.65 -4.17 -3.38
N ASP A 69 -3.46 -4.62 -2.98
CA ASP A 69 -3.17 -6.05 -2.82
C ASP A 69 -3.28 -6.41 -1.34
N LEU A 70 -4.13 -7.39 -1.02
CA LEU A 70 -4.44 -7.78 0.35
C LEU A 70 -3.67 -9.02 0.83
N HIS A 71 -2.87 -9.66 -0.03
CA HIS A 71 -2.17 -10.88 0.36
C HIS A 71 -0.90 -11.10 -0.44
N LEU A 72 0.18 -10.44 -0.02
CA LEU A 72 1.51 -10.66 -0.59
C LEU A 72 2.55 -11.04 0.46
N HIS A 73 3.69 -11.50 -0.06
CA HIS A 73 4.92 -11.66 0.70
C HIS A 73 6.07 -11.00 -0.08
N LEU A 74 6.71 -9.98 0.50
CA LEU A 74 7.94 -9.43 -0.07
C LEU A 74 9.12 -10.41 0.09
N ILE A 75 10.33 -10.04 -0.35
CA ILE A 75 11.53 -10.90 -0.47
C ILE A 75 11.94 -11.63 0.84
N GLY A 76 11.43 -11.25 2.01
CA GLY A 76 11.64 -11.94 3.29
C GLY A 76 10.49 -12.84 3.78
N GLY A 77 9.46 -13.10 2.97
CA GLY A 77 8.27 -13.86 3.36
C GLY A 77 7.96 -15.04 2.42
N GLY A 78 6.87 -15.74 2.71
CA GLY A 78 6.33 -16.81 1.86
C GLY A 78 7.34 -17.90 1.47
N LEU A 79 7.29 -18.35 0.22
CA LEU A 79 8.18 -19.39 -0.29
C LEU A 79 9.67 -19.00 -0.29
N PHE A 80 9.99 -17.71 -0.34
CA PHE A 80 11.38 -17.26 -0.22
C PHE A 80 11.92 -17.51 1.19
N ALA A 81 11.13 -17.26 2.23
CA ALA A 81 11.48 -17.66 3.59
C ALA A 81 11.57 -19.19 3.73
N ALA A 82 10.66 -19.93 3.10
CA ALA A 82 10.65 -21.41 3.09
C ALA A 82 11.90 -22.06 2.47
N SER A 83 12.57 -21.35 1.57
CA SER A 83 13.78 -21.85 0.89
C SER A 83 15.06 -21.72 1.73
N ARG A 84 14.97 -21.11 2.91
CA ARG A 84 16.10 -20.89 3.81
C ARG A 84 16.21 -21.99 4.86
N ALA A 85 17.41 -22.17 5.39
CA ALA A 85 17.61 -23.06 6.53
C ALA A 85 16.81 -22.55 7.74
N PRO A 86 16.31 -23.41 8.63
CA PRO A 86 15.49 -23.01 9.78
C PRO A 86 16.16 -22.02 10.75
N ASP A 87 17.48 -21.93 10.72
CA ASP A 87 18.34 -21.07 11.53
C ASP A 87 18.92 -19.86 10.76
N ASP A 88 18.50 -19.64 9.52
CA ASP A 88 18.96 -18.54 8.68
C ASP A 88 18.31 -17.20 9.10
N ASP A 89 19.00 -16.48 9.97
CA ASP A 89 18.61 -15.18 10.52
C ASP A 89 18.90 -13.99 9.58
N ARG A 90 19.40 -14.24 8.36
CA ARG A 90 19.81 -13.16 7.45
C ARG A 90 18.64 -12.25 7.11
N ILE A 91 18.81 -10.95 7.31
CA ILE A 91 17.85 -9.96 6.86
C ILE A 91 17.99 -9.79 5.33
N PRO A 92 16.88 -9.83 4.55
CA PRO A 92 16.93 -9.56 3.12
C PRO A 92 17.48 -8.16 2.77
N ASP A 93 17.97 -8.01 1.54
CA ASP A 93 18.46 -6.73 1.01
C ASP A 93 17.32 -5.69 0.93
N PHE A 94 17.48 -4.58 1.64
CA PHE A 94 16.53 -3.46 1.65
C PHE A 94 16.39 -2.79 0.28
N ASP A 95 17.46 -2.71 -0.51
CA ASP A 95 17.40 -2.09 -1.83
C ASP A 95 16.59 -2.96 -2.81
N ALA A 96 16.71 -4.28 -2.70
CA ALA A 96 15.85 -5.21 -3.44
C ALA A 96 14.38 -5.08 -3.02
N GLY A 97 14.11 -4.94 -1.71
CA GLY A 97 12.77 -4.65 -1.19
C GLY A 97 12.19 -3.36 -1.74
N LEU A 98 12.97 -2.28 -1.75
CA LEU A 98 12.55 -0.98 -2.28
C LEU A 98 12.23 -1.05 -3.77
N ARG A 99 13.06 -1.72 -4.58
CA ARG A 99 12.78 -1.93 -6.01
C ARG A 99 11.48 -2.70 -6.23
N ALA A 100 11.23 -3.74 -5.42
CA ALA A 100 9.98 -4.50 -5.48
C ALA A 100 8.78 -3.60 -5.12
N LEU A 101 8.85 -2.81 -4.06
CA LEU A 101 7.81 -1.84 -3.69
C LEU A 101 7.52 -0.83 -4.81
N GLN A 102 8.55 -0.29 -5.45
CA GLN A 102 8.40 0.63 -6.57
C GLN A 102 7.75 -0.03 -7.79
N SER A 103 7.98 -1.33 -8.01
CA SER A 103 7.29 -2.06 -9.07
C SER A 103 5.78 -2.14 -8.85
N PHE A 104 5.30 -2.27 -7.60
CA PHE A 104 3.86 -2.23 -7.30
C PHE A 104 3.25 -0.88 -7.70
N LEU A 105 3.91 0.23 -7.38
CA LEU A 105 3.47 1.56 -7.82
C LEU A 105 3.42 1.67 -9.35
N TYR A 106 4.43 1.14 -10.05
CA TYR A 106 4.46 1.11 -11.51
C TYR A 106 3.26 0.36 -12.12
N TYR A 107 2.80 -0.71 -11.47
CA TYR A 107 1.61 -1.45 -11.85
C TYR A 107 0.29 -0.88 -11.29
N GLY A 108 0.32 0.26 -10.59
CA GLY A 108 -0.88 0.95 -10.10
C GLY A 108 -1.35 0.52 -8.70
N PHE A 109 -0.60 -0.32 -7.99
CA PHE A 109 -0.89 -0.68 -6.60
C PHE A 109 -0.37 0.38 -5.63
N THR A 110 -1.30 1.11 -5.00
CA THR A 110 -0.97 2.20 -4.07
C THR A 110 -1.01 1.77 -2.61
N SER A 111 -1.55 0.59 -2.30
CA SER A 111 -1.51 -0.01 -0.96
C SER A 111 -1.27 -1.51 -1.03
N ILE A 112 -0.54 -2.05 -0.07
CA ILE A 112 -0.27 -3.48 0.05
C ILE A 112 -0.43 -3.97 1.49
N PHE A 113 -0.82 -5.24 1.64
CA PHE A 113 -0.80 -5.97 2.90
C PHE A 113 0.16 -7.16 2.80
N ASP A 114 1.30 -7.07 3.49
CA ASP A 114 2.21 -8.18 3.67
C ASP A 114 1.74 -9.07 4.83
N ALA A 115 1.30 -10.27 4.48
CA ALA A 115 0.64 -11.20 5.39
C ALA A 115 1.61 -12.13 6.15
N GLY A 116 2.92 -11.91 6.04
CA GLY A 116 3.92 -12.75 6.69
C GLY A 116 5.31 -12.52 6.15
N ASN A 117 6.19 -11.96 6.96
CA ASN A 117 7.56 -11.63 6.58
C ASN A 117 8.52 -11.68 7.77
N ASN A 118 9.81 -11.58 7.49
CA ASN A 118 10.81 -11.25 8.51
C ASN A 118 10.50 -9.85 9.10
N PRO A 119 10.28 -9.73 10.42
CA PRO A 119 9.83 -8.49 11.06
C PRO A 119 10.91 -7.41 11.01
N ASN A 120 12.19 -7.82 11.11
CA ASN A 120 13.35 -6.93 10.98
C ASN A 120 13.59 -6.43 9.55
N PHE A 121 12.78 -6.88 8.59
CA PHE A 121 12.80 -6.40 7.21
C PHE A 121 11.56 -5.57 6.88
N ILE A 122 10.37 -6.13 7.05
CA ILE A 122 9.13 -5.48 6.61
C ILE A 122 8.73 -4.31 7.51
N LEU A 123 8.97 -4.39 8.84
CA LEU A 123 8.57 -3.33 9.77
C LEU A 123 9.46 -2.08 9.62
N PRO A 124 10.78 -2.18 9.45
CA PRO A 124 11.59 -1.01 9.10
C PRO A 124 11.21 -0.38 7.76
N LEU A 125 10.89 -1.16 6.72
CA LEU A 125 10.38 -0.62 5.44
C LEU A 125 9.07 0.16 5.65
N ARG A 126 8.14 -0.39 6.44
CA ARG A 126 6.89 0.31 6.81
C ARG A 126 7.18 1.60 7.57
N THR A 127 8.12 1.61 8.51
CA THR A 127 8.51 2.83 9.25
C THR A 127 9.08 3.89 8.31
N ARG A 128 9.99 3.51 7.40
CA ARG A 128 10.53 4.42 6.38
C ARG A 128 9.44 5.00 5.49
N GLU A 129 8.47 4.17 5.08
CA GLU A 129 7.31 4.62 4.30
C GLU A 129 6.44 5.62 5.09
N ARG A 130 6.17 5.35 6.37
CA ARG A 130 5.40 6.27 7.24
C ARG A 130 6.10 7.60 7.48
N ASN A 131 7.44 7.58 7.51
CA ASN A 131 8.26 8.77 7.65
C ASN A 131 8.47 9.54 6.34
N GLY A 132 7.99 9.01 5.20
CA GLY A 132 8.22 9.61 3.88
C GLY A 132 9.66 9.50 3.38
N GLU A 133 10.46 8.59 3.93
CA GLU A 133 11.87 8.38 3.57
C GLU A 133 12.04 7.59 2.26
N ILE A 134 11.00 6.88 1.84
CA ILE A 134 10.98 6.05 0.63
C ILE A 134 9.72 6.29 -0.19
N VAL A 135 9.84 6.13 -1.51
CA VAL A 135 8.70 6.09 -2.43
C VAL A 135 8.23 4.64 -2.55
N SER A 136 7.06 4.34 -1.98
CA SER A 136 6.46 3.01 -1.97
C SER A 136 4.94 3.09 -1.86
N PRO A 137 4.21 1.98 -2.12
CA PRO A 137 2.81 1.86 -1.73
C PRO A 137 2.67 2.03 -0.22
N ARG A 138 1.46 2.34 0.25
CA ARG A 138 1.14 2.29 1.67
C ARG A 138 1.32 0.85 2.18
N ILE A 139 2.20 0.67 3.17
CA ILE A 139 2.53 -0.67 3.68
C ILE A 139 1.71 -0.99 4.93
N PHE A 140 0.92 -2.05 4.84
CA PHE A 140 0.40 -2.79 5.98
C PHE A 140 1.18 -4.10 6.09
N ALA A 141 1.56 -4.50 7.30
CA ALA A 141 2.38 -5.68 7.49
C ALA A 141 2.19 -6.27 8.89
N THR A 142 2.20 -7.60 8.98
CA THR A 142 2.09 -8.34 10.25
C THR A 142 3.44 -8.62 10.90
N GLY A 143 4.53 -8.62 10.14
CA GLY A 143 5.77 -9.30 10.58
C GLY A 143 5.59 -10.81 10.45
N GLN A 144 6.06 -11.60 11.41
CA GLN A 144 5.94 -13.06 11.33
C GLN A 144 4.49 -13.52 11.49
N THR A 145 4.15 -14.60 10.80
CA THR A 145 2.88 -15.31 10.98
C THR A 145 2.92 -16.20 12.21
N LEU A 146 1.81 -16.27 12.95
CA LEU A 146 1.65 -17.19 14.10
C LEU A 146 0.85 -18.42 13.67
N SER A 147 1.26 -19.61 14.10
CA SER A 147 0.52 -20.84 13.79
C SER A 147 0.83 -21.99 14.75
N TYR A 148 0.14 -23.12 14.60
CA TYR A 148 0.39 -24.33 15.38
C TYR A 148 1.78 -24.93 15.07
N PRO A 149 2.54 -25.39 16.07
CA PRO A 149 3.83 -26.05 15.86
C PRO A 149 3.78 -27.20 14.85
N GLY A 150 4.66 -27.17 13.86
CA GLY A 150 4.69 -28.17 12.78
C GLY A 150 3.70 -27.92 11.64
N SER A 151 2.95 -26.80 11.67
CA SER A 151 2.19 -26.37 10.49
C SER A 151 3.12 -25.88 9.37
N ALA A 152 2.61 -25.88 8.14
CA ALA A 152 3.35 -25.35 6.99
C ALA A 152 3.77 -23.89 7.19
N VAL A 153 2.93 -23.09 7.87
CA VAL A 153 3.21 -21.67 8.16
C VAL A 153 4.41 -21.53 9.09
N VAL A 154 4.53 -22.38 10.12
CA VAL A 154 5.73 -22.42 10.97
C VAL A 154 6.95 -22.85 10.16
N GLY A 155 6.78 -23.84 9.26
CA GLY A 155 7.83 -24.25 8.33
C GLY A 155 8.30 -23.15 7.38
N TYR A 156 7.51 -22.09 7.19
CA TYR A 156 7.83 -20.94 6.34
C TYR A 156 8.32 -19.71 7.13
N GLY A 157 8.93 -19.93 8.29
CA GLY A 157 9.49 -18.87 9.14
C GLY A 157 8.46 -18.18 10.05
N GLY A 158 7.29 -18.81 10.23
CA GLY A 158 6.30 -18.41 11.22
C GLY A 158 6.66 -18.87 12.64
N ILE A 159 6.07 -18.24 13.64
CA ILE A 159 6.23 -18.59 15.05
C ILE A 159 5.23 -19.71 15.40
N GLY A 160 5.78 -20.82 15.92
CA GLY A 160 4.99 -21.92 16.49
C GLY A 160 4.46 -21.57 17.87
N VAL A 161 3.14 -21.52 18.02
CA VAL A 161 2.47 -21.20 19.28
C VAL A 161 2.21 -22.49 20.06
N HIS A 162 3.10 -22.83 20.99
CA HIS A 162 2.90 -23.98 21.90
C HIS A 162 2.01 -23.63 23.10
N ASP A 163 2.13 -22.40 23.60
CA ASP A 163 1.41 -21.86 24.74
C ASP A 163 1.18 -20.35 24.54
N TRP A 164 -0.06 -19.88 24.67
CA TRP A 164 -0.46 -18.51 24.29
C TRP A 164 0.09 -17.43 25.24
N PRO A 165 0.02 -17.57 26.58
CA PRO A 165 0.61 -16.60 27.51
C PRO A 165 2.10 -16.34 27.26
N ASN A 166 2.91 -17.41 27.12
CA ASN A 166 4.34 -17.26 26.85
C ASN A 166 4.65 -16.68 25.45
N THR A 167 3.79 -16.94 24.46
CA THR A 167 3.99 -16.42 23.10
C THR A 167 3.75 -14.91 23.03
N ILE A 168 2.76 -14.39 23.77
CA ILE A 168 2.49 -12.93 23.82
C ILE A 168 3.68 -12.16 24.40
N GLU A 169 4.25 -12.60 25.52
CA GLU A 169 5.38 -11.90 26.16
C GLU A 169 6.58 -11.75 25.22
N ASN A 170 6.83 -12.77 24.38
CA ASN A 170 7.94 -12.74 23.41
C ASN A 170 7.67 -11.83 22.19
N ILE A 171 6.39 -11.61 21.83
CA ILE A 171 6.01 -10.73 20.72
C ILE A 171 6.08 -9.26 21.14
N GLU A 172 5.67 -8.93 22.37
CA GLU A 172 5.65 -7.54 22.87
C GLU A 172 7.06 -6.95 23.13
N LEU A 173 8.09 -7.80 23.17
CA LEU A 173 9.49 -7.41 23.37
C LEU A 173 10.26 -7.10 22.08
N GLN A 174 9.66 -7.32 20.90
CA GLN A 174 10.25 -7.03 19.57
C GLN A 174 9.76 -5.71 19.00
#